data_AF-A0A521GAN1-F1
#
_entry.id   AF-A0A521GAN1-F1
#
_cell.length_a   1.000
_cell.length_b   1.000
_cell.length_c   1.000
_cell.angle_alpha   90.00
_cell.angle_beta   90.00
_cell.angle_gamma   90.00
#
_symmetry.space_group_name_H-M   'P 1'
#
loop_
_entity.id
_entity.type
_entity.pdbx_description
1 polymer ?
#
loop_
_entity_poly.entity_id
_entity_poly.type
_entity_poly.pdbx_seq_one_letter_code
_entity_poly.pdbx_strand_id
1 'polypeptide(L)'
;MSRSLFLLLAGIYGFFLAIPMLFFTESSLLNYGVPKVDLDHIAIMQYLGISNAMIGLLFLLNRNQPNSYSLRTVLLLGALNPLVGVVAGVYHVMVLNVPFSTFFVADTLFRLALGLAFLYYYNRESKAAGANAVLA
;
A
#
# COMPACT_ATOMS: atom_id res chain seq x y z
N MET A 1 -0.25 1.72 -19.35
CA MET A 1 -1.06 2.45 -18.34
C MET A 1 -0.40 3.79 -17.99
N SER A 2 -1.17 4.87 -17.85
CA SER A 2 -0.64 6.19 -17.42
C SER A 2 -0.47 6.26 -15.89
N ARG A 3 0.44 7.11 -15.42
CA ARG A 3 0.67 7.34 -13.98
C ARG A 3 -0.59 7.85 -13.27
N SER A 4 -1.36 8.73 -13.91
CA SER A 4 -2.62 9.24 -13.35
C SER A 4 -3.66 8.13 -13.18
N LEU A 5 -3.84 7.27 -14.18
CA LEU A 5 -4.74 6.11 -14.08
C LEU A 5 -4.26 5.13 -13.00
N PHE A 6 -2.95 4.88 -12.91
CA PHE A 6 -2.38 4.06 -11.86
C PHE A 6 -2.69 4.61 -10.45
N LEU A 7 -2.44 5.91 -10.21
CA LEU A 7 -2.71 6.56 -8.93
C LEU A 7 -4.21 6.59 -8.59
N LEU A 8 -5.08 6.69 -9.61
CA LEU A 8 -6.52 6.53 -9.43
C LEU A 8 -6.86 5.13 -8.91
N LEU A 9 -6.37 4.08 -9.58
CA LEU A 9 -6.63 2.69 -9.18
C LEU A 9 -6.04 2.37 -7.81
N ALA A 10 -4.81 2.81 -7.54
CA ALA A 10 -4.16 2.63 -6.25
C ALA A 10 -4.91 3.39 -5.13
N GLY A 11 -5.43 4.58 -5.42
CA GLY A 11 -6.24 5.35 -4.49
C GLY A 11 -7.55 4.64 -4.15
N ILE A 12 -8.30 4.19 -5.17
CA ILE A 12 -9.54 3.40 -4.98
C ILE A 12 -9.25 2.12 -4.18
N TYR A 13 -8.16 1.42 -4.50
CA TYR A 13 -7.74 0.24 -3.76
C TYR A 13 -7.44 0.54 -2.28
N GLY A 14 -6.80 1.68 -1.96
CA GLY A 14 -6.57 2.10 -0.58
C GLY A 14 -7.88 2.23 0.23
N PHE A 15 -8.93 2.78 -0.38
CA PHE A 15 -10.26 2.80 0.24
C PHE A 15 -10.91 1.42 0.32
N PHE A 16 -10.76 0.61 -0.73
CA PHE A 16 -11.27 -0.76 -0.75
C PHE A 16 -10.66 -1.61 0.37
N LEU A 17 -9.38 -1.40 0.71
CA LEU A 17 -8.74 -2.01 1.88
C LEU A 17 -9.20 -1.39 3.20
N ALA A 18 -9.39 -0.08 3.26
CA ALA A 18 -9.78 0.60 4.48
C ALA A 18 -11.17 0.18 4.99
N ILE A 19 -12.14 0.01 4.10
CA ILE A 19 -13.52 -0.36 4.45
C ILE A 19 -13.58 -1.64 5.31
N PRO A 20 -13.01 -2.79 4.90
CA PRO A 20 -13.03 -4.00 5.72
C PRO A 20 -12.24 -3.84 7.02
N MET A 21 -11.15 -3.06 7.03
CA MET A 21 -10.39 -2.78 8.24
C MET A 21 -11.18 -1.96 9.27
N LEU A 22 -12.04 -1.05 8.81
CA LEU A 22 -12.84 -0.15 9.64
C LEU A 22 -14.15 -0.76 10.15
N PHE A 23 -14.86 -1.46 9.25
CA PHE A 23 -16.25 -1.87 9.49
C PHE A 23 -16.45 -3.38 9.56
N PHE A 24 -15.48 -4.18 9.08
CA PHE A 24 -15.54 -5.64 9.06
C PHE A 24 -14.28 -6.25 9.69
N THR A 25 -13.80 -5.60 10.76
CA THR A 25 -12.49 -5.84 11.36
C THR A 25 -12.31 -7.28 11.85
N GLU A 26 -13.27 -7.80 12.61
CA GLU A 26 -13.21 -9.16 13.16
C GLU A 26 -13.15 -10.21 12.05
N SER A 27 -14.06 -10.15 11.08
CA SER A 27 -14.06 -11.04 9.91
C SER A 27 -12.74 -10.97 9.13
N SER A 28 -12.20 -9.76 8.94
CA SER A 28 -10.90 -9.58 8.27
C SER A 28 -9.77 -10.28 9.02
N LEU A 29 -9.68 -10.10 10.34
CA LEU A 29 -8.66 -10.72 11.19
C LEU A 29 -8.78 -12.24 11.22
N LEU A 30 -10.00 -12.78 11.29
CA LEU A 30 -10.24 -14.23 11.20
C LEU A 30 -9.78 -14.80 9.85
N ASN A 31 -9.99 -14.08 8.74
CA ASN A 31 -9.47 -14.48 7.42
C ASN A 31 -7.93 -14.46 7.33
N TYR A 32 -7.27 -13.60 8.11
CA TYR A 32 -5.82 -13.62 8.32
C TYR A 32 -5.35 -14.74 9.27
N GLY A 33 -6.26 -15.56 9.80
CA GLY A 33 -5.93 -16.69 10.67
C GLY A 33 -5.74 -16.31 12.14
N VAL A 34 -6.17 -15.11 12.56
CA VAL A 34 -6.13 -14.72 13.98
C VAL A 34 -7.09 -15.62 14.76
N PRO A 35 -6.63 -16.43 15.72
CA PRO A 35 -7.47 -17.46 16.35
C PRO A 35 -8.48 -16.88 17.35
N LYS A 36 -8.16 -15.74 17.96
CA LYS A 36 -9.03 -15.01 18.89
C LYS A 36 -8.81 -13.52 18.68
N VAL A 37 -9.90 -12.82 18.37
CA VAL A 37 -9.91 -11.37 18.19
C VAL A 37 -10.29 -10.71 19.51
N ASP A 38 -9.53 -9.70 19.93
CA ASP A 38 -9.84 -8.86 21.08
C ASP A 38 -9.92 -7.37 20.68
N LEU A 39 -10.19 -6.50 21.65
CA LEU A 39 -10.37 -5.07 21.42
C LEU A 39 -9.10 -4.39 20.90
N ASP A 40 -7.91 -4.87 21.28
CA ASP A 40 -6.65 -4.28 20.84
C ASP A 40 -6.40 -4.61 19.37
N HIS A 41 -6.70 -5.83 18.94
CA HIS A 41 -6.67 -6.19 17.52
C HIS A 41 -7.63 -5.32 16.70
N ILE A 42 -8.84 -5.08 17.22
CA ILE A 42 -9.83 -4.25 16.53
C ILE A 42 -9.32 -2.81 16.41
N ALA A 43 -8.86 -2.21 17.50
CA ALA A 43 -8.37 -0.84 17.52
C ALA A 43 -7.17 -0.64 16.57
N ILE A 44 -6.20 -1.57 16.58
CA ILE A 44 -5.03 -1.54 15.68
C ILE A 44 -5.49 -1.65 14.23
N MET A 45 -6.38 -2.58 13.91
CA MET A 45 -6.84 -2.78 12.53
C MET A 45 -7.64 -1.59 12.03
N GLN A 46 -8.46 -0.95 12.87
CA GLN A 46 -9.16 0.29 12.50
C GLN A 46 -8.18 1.44 12.25
N TYR A 47 -7.15 1.60 13.09
CA TYR A 47 -6.09 2.58 12.87
C TYR A 47 -5.35 2.33 11.53
N LEU A 48 -5.04 1.08 11.21
CA LEU A 48 -4.47 0.70 9.92
C LEU A 48 -5.44 0.99 8.76
N GLY A 49 -6.74 0.79 8.96
CA GLY A 49 -7.78 1.16 8.02
C GLY A 49 -7.79 2.65 7.70
N ILE A 50 -7.77 3.51 8.72
CA ILE A 50 -7.67 4.97 8.57
C ILE A 50 -6.39 5.33 7.81
N SER A 51 -5.26 4.72 8.18
CA SER A 51 -3.96 4.97 7.54
C SER A 51 -3.99 4.63 6.05
N ASN A 52 -4.57 3.47 5.68
CA ASN A 52 -4.74 3.09 4.27
C ASN A 52 -5.69 4.03 3.52
N ALA A 53 -6.77 4.49 4.15
CA ALA A 53 -7.67 5.48 3.54
C ALA A 53 -6.96 6.81 3.27
N MET A 54 -6.14 7.29 4.22
CA MET A 54 -5.39 8.54 4.08
C MET A 54 -4.29 8.45 3.02
N ILE A 55 -3.67 7.28 2.85
CA ILE A 55 -2.74 7.02 1.75
C ILE A 55 -3.50 6.95 0.41
N GLY A 56 -4.67 6.31 0.36
CA GLY A 56 -5.53 6.23 -0.83
C GLY A 56 -5.99 7.60 -1.32
N LEU A 57 -6.72 8.33 -0.47
CA LEU A 57 -6.34 9.69 -0.06
C LEU A 57 -5.39 10.49 -0.95
N LEU A 58 -4.14 10.50 -0.47
CA LEU A 58 -2.98 11.13 -1.04
C LEU A 58 -2.77 10.76 -2.51
N PHE A 59 -2.98 9.50 -2.92
CA PHE A 59 -2.83 9.09 -4.31
C PHE A 59 -3.88 9.74 -5.22
N LEU A 60 -5.15 9.80 -4.78
CA LEU A 60 -6.21 10.46 -5.55
C LEU A 60 -5.94 11.96 -5.73
N LEU A 61 -5.53 12.63 -4.66
CA LEU A 61 -5.23 14.07 -4.70
C LEU A 61 -4.01 14.40 -5.57
N ASN A 62 -3.05 13.49 -5.68
CA ASN A 62 -1.83 13.70 -6.45
C ASN A 62 -1.86 13.13 -7.87
N ARG A 63 -2.94 12.46 -8.29
CA ARG A 63 -2.99 11.73 -9.59
C ARG A 63 -2.65 12.59 -10.81
N ASN A 64 -3.04 13.87 -10.80
CA ASN A 64 -2.88 14.81 -11.91
C ASN A 64 -1.77 15.84 -11.66
N GLN A 65 -1.01 15.73 -10.57
CA GLN A 65 0.11 16.64 -10.32
C GLN A 65 1.15 16.52 -11.43
N PRO A 66 1.79 17.61 -11.88
CA PRO A 66 2.93 17.52 -12.79
C PRO A 66 4.08 16.74 -12.14
N ASN A 67 5.07 16.32 -12.93
CA ASN A 67 6.26 15.63 -12.39
C ASN A 67 7.09 16.58 -11.50
N SER A 68 6.75 16.61 -10.22
CA SER A 68 7.37 17.43 -9.19
C SER A 68 8.08 16.56 -8.15
N TYR A 69 8.94 17.17 -7.33
CA TYR A 69 9.57 16.48 -6.21
C TYR A 69 8.53 15.90 -5.24
N SER A 70 7.46 16.65 -4.95
CA SER A 70 6.36 16.20 -4.09
C SER A 70 5.70 14.93 -4.63
N LEU A 71 5.36 14.91 -5.92
CA LEU A 71 4.75 13.72 -6.54
C LEU A 71 5.69 12.51 -6.50
N ARG A 72 6.98 12.70 -6.79
CA ARG A 72 7.97 11.61 -6.70
C ARG A 72 8.09 11.07 -5.28
N THR A 73 7.98 11.93 -4.28
CA THR A 73 7.95 11.53 -2.87
C THR A 73 6.71 10.69 -2.56
N VAL A 74 5.53 11.09 -3.04
CA VAL A 74 4.29 10.30 -2.90
C VAL A 74 4.43 8.92 -3.56
N LEU A 75 5.01 8.84 -4.75
CA LEU A 75 5.26 7.57 -5.44
C LEU A 75 6.25 6.69 -4.67
N LEU A 76 7.31 7.26 -4.10
CA LEU A 76 8.27 6.54 -3.28
C LEU A 76 7.61 6.00 -2.00
N LEU A 77 6.81 6.81 -1.31
CA LEU A 77 6.05 6.36 -0.14
C LEU A 77 5.08 5.22 -0.51
N GLY A 78 4.40 5.34 -1.65
CA GLY A 78 3.53 4.29 -2.17
C GLY A 78 4.27 3.00 -2.55
N ALA A 79 5.56 3.06 -2.87
CA ALA A 79 6.40 1.89 -3.07
C ALA A 79 6.86 1.28 -1.75
N LEU A 80 7.41 2.10 -0.85
CA LEU A 80 8.01 1.65 0.40
C LEU A 80 6.99 1.03 1.33
N ASN A 81 5.80 1.63 1.49
CA ASN A 81 4.78 1.16 2.42
C ASN A 81 4.40 -0.33 2.20
N PRO A 82 3.93 -0.75 1.00
CA PRO A 82 3.63 -2.15 0.75
C PRO A 82 4.87 -3.04 0.72
N LEU A 83 6.03 -2.58 0.21
CA LEU A 83 7.23 -3.41 0.13
C LEU A 83 7.80 -3.74 1.52
N VAL A 84 7.87 -2.76 2.42
CA VAL A 84 8.26 -2.98 3.82
C VAL A 84 7.25 -3.90 4.51
N GLY A 85 5.95 -3.70 4.25
CA GLY A 85 4.90 -4.58 4.76
C GLY A 85 5.05 -6.04 4.31
N VAL A 86 5.42 -6.27 3.04
CA VAL A 86 5.70 -7.63 2.53
C VAL A 86 6.89 -8.26 3.24
N VAL A 87 8.00 -7.52 3.41
CA VAL A 87 9.18 -8.02 4.13
C VAL A 87 8.84 -8.37 5.58
N ALA A 88 8.11 -7.49 6.27
CA ALA A 88 7.64 -7.73 7.64
C ALA A 88 6.71 -8.96 7.71
N GLY A 89 5.78 -9.10 6.77
CA GLY A 89 4.88 -10.25 6.68
C GLY A 89 5.62 -11.57 6.49
N VAL A 90 6.61 -11.62 5.60
CA VAL A 90 7.46 -12.80 5.40
C VAL A 90 8.23 -13.13 6.69
N TYR A 91 8.78 -12.13 7.38
CA TYR A 91 9.45 -12.35 8.66
C TYR A 91 8.50 -12.92 9.73
N HIS A 92 7.29 -12.38 9.85
CA HIS A 92 6.29 -12.85 10.81
C HIS A 92 5.90 -14.32 10.57
N VAL A 93 5.75 -14.72 9.32
CA VAL A 93 5.43 -16.12 8.97
C VAL A 93 6.63 -17.04 9.20
N MET A 94 7.80 -16.66 8.69
CA MET A 94 8.97 -17.56 8.66
C MET A 94 9.71 -17.65 10.00
N VAL A 95 9.66 -16.59 10.82
CA VAL A 95 10.41 -16.51 12.08
C VAL A 95 9.49 -16.54 13.30
N LEU A 96 8.39 -15.79 13.27
CA LEU A 96 7.45 -15.73 14.40
C LEU A 96 6.32 -16.77 14.30
N ASN A 97 6.29 -17.57 13.23
CA ASN A 97 5.31 -18.63 12.99
C ASN A 97 3.84 -18.13 13.05
N VAL A 98 3.60 -16.90 12.60
CA VAL A 98 2.23 -16.38 12.44
C VAL A 98 1.48 -17.22 11.39
N PRO A 99 0.18 -17.50 11.58
CA PRO A 99 -0.60 -18.33 10.67
C PRO A 99 -0.47 -17.94 9.20
N PHE A 100 -0.12 -18.92 8.36
CA PHE A 100 0.08 -18.73 6.92
C PHE A 100 -1.20 -19.08 6.15
N SER A 101 -2.17 -18.17 6.13
CA SER A 101 -3.44 -18.39 5.44
C SER A 101 -3.34 -18.11 3.93
N THR A 102 -4.20 -18.75 3.12
CA THR A 102 -4.29 -18.47 1.68
C THR A 102 -4.61 -16.99 1.40
N PHE A 103 -5.43 -16.38 2.25
CA PHE A 103 -5.75 -14.96 2.15
C PHE A 103 -4.52 -14.07 2.37
N PHE A 104 -3.70 -14.39 3.39
CA PHE A 104 -2.44 -13.70 3.63
C PHE A 104 -1.50 -13.77 2.42
N VAL A 105 -1.36 -14.93 1.77
CA VAL A 105 -0.51 -15.09 0.58
C VAL A 105 -1.02 -14.23 -0.56
N ALA A 106 -2.32 -14.28 -0.85
CA ALA A 106 -2.94 -13.49 -1.91
C ALA A 106 -2.76 -11.98 -1.68
N ASP A 107 -3.04 -11.49 -0.47
CA ASP A 107 -2.84 -10.08 -0.11
C ASP A 107 -1.37 -9.67 -0.21
N THR A 108 -0.45 -10.49 0.29
CA THR A 108 1.00 -10.24 0.24
C THR A 108 1.51 -10.13 -1.20
N LEU A 109 1.11 -11.05 -2.08
CA LEU A 109 1.49 -11.02 -3.49
C LEU A 109 0.91 -9.79 -4.21
N PHE A 110 -0.34 -9.44 -3.90
CA PHE A 110 -0.95 -8.24 -4.47
C PHE A 110 -0.22 -6.97 -4.02
N ARG A 111 0.10 -6.85 -2.73
CA ARG A 111 0.88 -5.73 -2.19
C ARG A 111 2.28 -5.66 -2.79
N LEU A 112 2.93 -6.79 -3.02
CA LEU A 112 4.22 -6.84 -3.70
C LEU A 112 4.10 -6.27 -5.13
N ALA A 113 3.12 -6.72 -5.91
CA ALA A 113 2.88 -6.20 -7.25
C ALA A 113 2.58 -4.69 -7.24
N LEU A 114 1.76 -4.23 -6.31
CA LEU A 114 1.43 -2.81 -6.14
C LEU A 114 2.68 -1.98 -5.80
N GLY A 115 3.50 -2.45 -4.85
CA GLY A 115 4.74 -1.79 -4.45
C GLY A 115 5.75 -1.69 -5.60
N LEU A 116 5.90 -2.76 -6.38
CA LEU A 116 6.73 -2.76 -7.59
C LEU A 116 6.20 -1.80 -8.66
N ALA A 117 4.88 -1.71 -8.83
CA ALA A 117 4.28 -0.76 -9.76
C ALA A 117 4.54 0.69 -9.34
N PHE A 118 4.43 1.01 -8.04
CA PHE A 118 4.82 2.32 -7.52
C PHE A 118 6.30 2.62 -7.75
N LEU A 119 7.17 1.66 -7.46
CA LEU A 119 8.62 1.79 -7.66
C LEU A 119 8.97 2.03 -9.13
N TYR A 120 8.29 1.35 -10.05
CA TYR A 120 8.42 1.58 -11.49
C TYR A 120 8.08 3.03 -11.86
N TYR A 121 6.93 3.55 -11.42
CA TYR A 121 6.56 4.94 -11.71
C TYR A 121 7.51 5.94 -11.04
N TYR A 122 7.93 5.70 -9.80
CA TYR A 122 8.94 6.53 -9.13
C TYR A 122 10.23 6.63 -9.96
N ASN A 123 10.77 5.49 -10.41
CA ASN A 123 12.01 5.45 -11.19
C ASN A 123 11.85 6.15 -12.55
N ARG A 124 10.73 5.94 -13.23
CA ARG A 124 10.41 6.60 -14.50
C ARG A 124 10.37 8.12 -14.36
N GLU A 125 9.63 8.62 -13.37
CA GLU A 125 9.47 10.07 -13.16
C GLU A 125 10.77 10.72 -12.67
N SER A 126 11.57 10.01 -11.87
CA SER A 126 12.89 10.47 -11.42
C SER A 126 13.88 10.60 -12.58
N LYS A 127 13.92 9.61 -13.48
CA LYS A 127 14.76 9.69 -14.70
C LYS A 127 14.35 10.84 -15.61
N ALA A 128 13.04 11.03 -15.81
CA ALA A 128 12.54 12.14 -16.62
C ALA A 128 12.91 13.51 -16.03
N ALA A 129 12.88 13.65 -14.70
CA ALA A 129 13.30 14.87 -14.02
C ALA A 129 14.80 15.14 -14.15
N GLY A 130 15.63 14.10 -14.02
CA GLY A 130 17.09 14.20 -14.21
C GLY A 130 17.46 14.59 -15.64
N ALA A 131 16.79 14.04 -16.65
CA ALA A 131 17.02 14.39 -18.06
C ALA A 131 16.69 15.87 -18.34
N ASN A 132 15.59 16.39 -17.78
CA ASN A 132 15.22 17.79 -17.93
C ASN A 132 16.18 18.75 -17.23
N ALA A 133 16.85 18.33 -16.16
CA ALA A 133 17.86 19.13 -15.46
C ALA A 133 19.19 19.24 -16.23
N VAL A 134 19.48 18.32 -17.16
CA VAL A 134 20.68 18.36 -18.01
C VAL A 134 20.48 19.27 -19.23
N LEU A 135 19.23 19.51 -19.63
CA LEU A 135 18.86 20.31 -20.80
C LEU A 135 18.50 21.77 -20.47
N ALA A 136 18.50 22.12 -19.19
CA ALA A 136 18.21 23.47 -18.68
C ALA A 136 19.51 24.16 -18.24
#